data_AF-A0A3S3RP07-F1
#
_entry.id   AF-A0A3S3RP07-F1
#
_cell.length_a   1.000
_cell.length_b   1.000
_cell.length_c   1.000
_cell.angle_alpha   90.00
_cell.angle_beta   90.00
_cell.angle_gamma   90.00
#
_symmetry.space_group_name_H-M   'P 1'
#
loop_
_entity.id
_entity.type
_entity.pdbx_description
1 polymer ?
#
loop_
_entity_poly.entity_id
_entity_poly.type
_entity_poly.pdbx_seq_one_letter_code
_entity_poly.pdbx_strand_id
1 'polypeptide(L)'
;MNRAYFQQVHSPSASLTLARGGIVISIIGNKSGLKTKQLRQLERLGQKKVSPDEVIGRDMARAMTALSTELNRQIGLIIHRSGQVEFVLLGDYSRIEIPVLNNIRTSGGRLRGLRCVHTSFSQSGPIEEDIMDMACLRLDMISVLTMKDGFPDLLHTAHLIPNRIDDRDWTLLEPVHPAAQQESCLSLIESIEHQFSKARPIRTVDKGRDRAILVSVSTGSQAEVEDSMLELSELARAAEVQVVDRVIQRRRKLHPRFILGRGKLVDIVLMSLRNGANLLIFDQELTPSQVRSVTNHTDLRVIDRTQLILDIFASRALSREGKLQIEM
;
A
#
# COMPACT_ATOMS: atom_id res chain seq x y z
N MET A 1 1.31 -20.46 2.94
CA MET A 1 2.60 -20.46 2.18
C MET A 1 2.26 -20.47 0.69
N ASN A 2 2.17 -19.32 0.03
CA ASN A 2 1.69 -19.22 -1.35
C ASN A 2 2.85 -18.88 -2.30
N ARG A 3 3.20 -19.83 -3.17
CA ARG A 3 4.40 -19.83 -4.04
C ARG A 3 4.25 -18.89 -5.25
N ALA A 4 3.03 -18.46 -5.57
CA ALA A 4 2.72 -17.63 -6.74
C ALA A 4 3.14 -16.15 -6.59
N TYR A 5 3.17 -15.60 -5.38
CA TYR A 5 3.55 -14.21 -5.13
C TYR A 5 5.05 -13.93 -5.33
N PHE A 6 5.88 -14.99 -5.28
CA PHE A 6 7.35 -14.88 -5.32
C PHE A 6 7.93 -14.73 -6.73
N GLN A 7 7.13 -14.91 -7.78
CA GLN A 7 7.60 -14.89 -9.17
C GLN A 7 7.40 -13.54 -9.90
N GLN A 8 6.63 -12.60 -9.35
CA GLN A 8 6.33 -11.33 -10.04
C GLN A 8 7.32 -10.18 -9.79
N VAL A 9 8.43 -10.42 -9.08
CA VAL A 9 9.53 -9.41 -8.94
C VAL A 9 10.26 -9.15 -10.27
N HIS A 10 9.88 -9.82 -11.38
CA HIS A 10 10.53 -9.72 -12.69
C HIS A 10 9.59 -9.39 -13.87
N SER A 11 8.38 -8.88 -13.63
CA SER A 11 7.60 -8.27 -14.72
C SER A 11 7.94 -6.79 -14.87
N PRO A 12 8.16 -6.28 -16.10
CA PRO A 12 8.66 -4.93 -16.31
C PRO A 12 7.69 -3.92 -15.71
N SER A 13 8.26 -2.92 -15.02
CA SER A 13 7.58 -1.69 -14.60
C SER A 13 6.54 -1.29 -15.64
N ALA A 14 5.30 -1.06 -15.20
CA ALA A 14 4.30 -0.40 -16.02
C ALA A 14 4.78 1.03 -16.29
N SER A 15 5.59 1.19 -17.33
CA SER A 15 6.03 2.49 -17.83
C SER A 15 4.78 3.24 -18.27
N LEU A 16 4.51 4.38 -17.63
CA LEU A 16 3.54 5.36 -18.11
C LEU A 16 3.99 5.86 -19.48
N THR A 17 3.53 5.21 -20.56
CA THR A 17 3.74 5.71 -21.91
C THR A 17 2.71 6.78 -22.18
N LEU A 18 3.12 8.06 -22.06
CA LEU A 18 2.38 9.19 -22.61
C LEU A 18 2.45 9.12 -24.14
N ALA A 19 1.50 8.43 -24.76
CA ALA A 19 1.26 8.56 -26.19
C ALA A 19 0.45 9.84 -26.45
N ARG A 20 0.88 10.62 -27.44
CA ARG A 20 0.24 11.89 -27.86
C ARG A 20 -1.26 11.66 -28.13
N GLY A 21 -2.13 12.29 -27.32
CA GLY A 21 -3.54 12.51 -27.67
C GLY A 21 -4.62 11.72 -26.90
N GLY A 22 -4.29 10.97 -25.84
CA GLY A 22 -5.31 10.33 -25.00
C GLY A 22 -4.75 9.72 -23.72
N ILE A 23 -5.56 9.62 -22.66
CA ILE A 23 -5.22 8.89 -21.43
C ILE A 23 -5.12 7.41 -21.81
N VAL A 24 -3.90 6.87 -21.91
CA VAL A 24 -3.69 5.43 -22.08
C VAL A 24 -3.95 4.77 -20.74
N ILE A 25 -4.98 3.94 -20.68
CA ILE A 25 -5.37 3.27 -19.44
C ILE A 25 -4.68 1.93 -19.37
N SER A 26 -3.98 1.71 -18.26
CA SER A 26 -3.22 0.50 -18.02
C SER A 26 -4.16 -0.62 -17.56
N ILE A 27 -4.45 -1.55 -18.46
CA ILE A 27 -5.04 -2.85 -18.09
C ILE A 27 -3.92 -3.74 -17.55
N ILE A 28 -4.06 -4.23 -16.33
CA ILE A 28 -3.08 -5.04 -15.60
C ILE A 28 -3.66 -6.43 -15.35
N GLY A 29 -2.82 -7.46 -15.50
CA GLY A 29 -3.22 -8.87 -15.40
C GLY A 29 -3.06 -9.63 -16.72
N ASN A 30 -3.32 -10.94 -16.69
CA ASN A 30 -3.10 -11.82 -17.84
C ASN A 30 -4.12 -11.50 -18.96
N LYS A 31 -3.70 -11.05 -20.13
CA LYS A 31 -4.60 -10.72 -21.27
C LYS A 31 -4.78 -11.87 -22.26
N SER A 32 -4.09 -12.99 -22.04
CA SER A 32 -4.13 -14.15 -22.93
C SER A 32 -5.56 -14.68 -23.07
N GLY A 33 -5.95 -14.99 -24.31
CA GLY A 33 -7.28 -15.53 -24.61
C GLY A 33 -8.40 -14.50 -24.76
N LEU A 34 -8.14 -13.20 -24.53
CA LEU A 34 -9.15 -12.16 -24.73
C LEU A 34 -9.32 -11.81 -26.21
N LYS A 35 -10.58 -11.72 -26.65
CA LYS A 35 -10.93 -11.19 -27.99
C LYS A 35 -10.70 -9.68 -28.04
N THR A 36 -10.44 -9.13 -29.23
CA THR A 36 -10.27 -7.67 -29.44
C THR A 36 -11.47 -6.86 -28.92
N LYS A 37 -12.70 -7.37 -29.07
CA LYS A 37 -13.91 -6.72 -28.53
C LYS A 37 -13.86 -6.60 -27.01
N GLN A 38 -13.43 -7.66 -26.33
CA GLN A 38 -13.34 -7.72 -24.86
C GLN A 38 -12.27 -6.77 -24.33
N LEU A 39 -11.10 -6.72 -24.98
CA LEU A 39 -10.05 -5.74 -24.66
C LEU A 39 -10.57 -4.30 -24.78
N ARG A 40 -11.26 -3.98 -25.88
CA ARG A 40 -11.87 -2.64 -26.06
C ARG A 40 -12.93 -2.32 -25.00
N GLN A 41 -13.68 -3.32 -24.51
CA GLN A 41 -14.64 -3.11 -23.43
C GLN A 41 -13.94 -2.80 -22.10
N LEU A 42 -12.83 -3.47 -21.78
CA LEU A 42 -12.00 -3.16 -20.61
C LEU A 42 -11.36 -1.76 -20.71
N GLU A 43 -10.87 -1.37 -21.89
CA GLU A 43 -10.33 -0.02 -22.12
C GLU A 43 -11.40 1.05 -21.91
N ARG A 44 -12.60 0.84 -22.46
CA ARG A 44 -13.76 1.74 -22.25
C ARG A 44 -14.16 1.82 -20.79
N LEU A 45 -14.06 0.72 -20.04
CA LEU A 45 -14.37 0.70 -18.61
C LEU A 45 -13.47 1.68 -17.85
N GLY A 46 -12.17 1.67 -18.14
CA GLY A 46 -11.26 2.62 -17.50
C GLY A 46 -11.46 4.07 -17.96
N GLN A 47 -11.93 4.31 -19.19
CA GLN A 47 -12.12 5.68 -19.68
C GLN A 47 -13.30 6.40 -19.02
N LYS A 48 -14.18 5.65 -18.35
CA LYS A 48 -15.28 6.21 -17.58
C LYS A 48 -14.76 6.86 -16.30
N LYS A 49 -15.50 7.87 -15.85
CA LYS A 49 -15.33 8.47 -14.53
C LYS A 49 -16.36 7.91 -13.57
N VAL A 50 -15.97 7.82 -12.31
CA VAL A 50 -16.83 7.52 -11.17
C VAL A 50 -17.10 8.82 -10.44
N SER A 51 -18.30 9.02 -9.89
CA SER A 51 -18.53 10.17 -9.01
C SER A 51 -17.57 10.11 -7.83
N PRO A 52 -16.90 11.21 -7.43
CA PRO A 52 -16.08 11.25 -6.22
C PRO A 52 -16.86 10.84 -4.95
N ASP A 53 -18.16 11.13 -4.91
CA ASP A 53 -19.05 10.84 -3.79
C ASP A 53 -19.54 9.38 -3.73
N GLU A 54 -19.31 8.58 -4.78
CA GLU A 54 -19.68 7.16 -4.79
C GLU A 54 -18.43 6.29 -4.69
N VAL A 55 -18.51 5.16 -3.99
CA VAL A 55 -17.45 4.15 -4.04
C VAL A 55 -17.32 3.64 -5.49
N ILE A 56 -18.46 3.33 -6.10
CA ILE A 56 -18.61 3.01 -7.52
C ILE A 56 -20.00 3.42 -8.03
N GLY A 57 -20.09 3.98 -9.24
CA GLY A 57 -21.38 4.36 -9.83
C GLY A 57 -22.16 3.16 -10.37
N ARG A 58 -23.49 3.25 -10.40
CA ARG A 58 -24.41 2.19 -10.87
C ARG A 58 -24.02 1.59 -12.24
N ASP A 59 -23.76 2.44 -13.22
CA ASP A 59 -23.44 2.00 -14.59
C ASP A 59 -22.04 1.39 -14.69
N MET A 60 -21.12 1.82 -13.83
CA MET A 60 -19.79 1.22 -13.73
C MET A 60 -19.89 -0.18 -13.12
N ALA A 61 -20.62 -0.31 -12.01
CA ALA A 61 -20.86 -1.61 -11.36
C ALA A 61 -21.49 -2.61 -12.33
N ARG A 62 -22.55 -2.23 -13.05
CA ARG A 62 -23.19 -3.10 -14.06
C ARG A 62 -22.23 -3.50 -15.18
N ALA A 63 -21.40 -2.57 -15.66
CA ALA A 63 -20.43 -2.88 -16.70
C ALA A 63 -19.34 -3.83 -16.20
N MET A 64 -18.87 -3.64 -14.96
CA MET A 64 -17.89 -4.52 -14.32
C MET A 64 -18.43 -5.95 -14.16
N THR A 65 -19.63 -6.14 -13.61
CA THR A 65 -20.17 -7.49 -13.36
C THR A 65 -20.51 -8.22 -14.66
N ALA A 66 -21.05 -7.50 -15.65
CA ALA A 66 -21.32 -8.08 -16.97
C ALA A 66 -20.04 -8.58 -17.65
N LEU A 67 -18.97 -7.77 -17.63
CA LEU A 67 -17.68 -8.17 -18.19
C LEU A 67 -17.03 -9.28 -17.37
N SER A 68 -17.11 -9.22 -16.04
CA SER A 68 -16.55 -10.25 -15.16
C SER A 68 -17.19 -11.61 -15.45
N THR A 69 -18.51 -11.63 -15.61
CA THR A 69 -19.30 -12.81 -15.97
C THR A 69 -18.97 -13.31 -17.37
N GLU A 70 -18.90 -12.43 -18.38
CA GLU A 70 -18.55 -12.80 -19.76
C GLU A 70 -17.15 -13.43 -19.83
N LEU A 71 -16.20 -12.89 -19.07
CA LEU A 71 -14.80 -13.31 -19.08
C LEU A 71 -14.53 -14.48 -18.13
N ASN A 72 -15.46 -14.82 -17.24
CA ASN A 72 -15.26 -15.73 -16.11
C ASN A 72 -14.03 -15.37 -15.25
N ARG A 73 -13.83 -14.06 -15.03
CA ARG A 73 -12.66 -13.50 -14.35
C ARG A 73 -13.05 -12.28 -13.52
N GLN A 74 -12.43 -12.12 -12.36
CA GLN A 74 -12.62 -10.92 -11.54
C GLN A 74 -12.05 -9.70 -12.26
N ILE A 75 -12.77 -8.59 -12.16
CA ILE A 75 -12.37 -7.29 -12.70
C ILE A 75 -12.30 -6.31 -11.55
N GLY A 76 -11.19 -5.58 -11.47
CA GLY A 76 -11.00 -4.53 -10.48
C GLY A 76 -10.72 -3.18 -11.13
N LEU A 77 -10.99 -2.12 -10.40
CA LEU A 77 -10.69 -0.76 -10.74
C LEU A 77 -9.91 -0.14 -9.58
N ILE A 78 -8.79 0.51 -9.91
CA ILE A 78 -8.13 1.45 -9.01
C ILE A 78 -8.61 2.84 -9.40
N ILE A 79 -9.28 3.52 -8.48
CA ILE A 79 -9.99 4.77 -8.71
C ILE A 79 -9.36 5.85 -7.82
N HIS A 80 -8.91 6.93 -8.44
CA HIS A 80 -8.42 8.12 -7.75
C HIS A 80 -9.57 8.93 -7.15
N ARG A 81 -9.31 9.72 -6.10
CA ARG A 81 -10.32 10.60 -5.44
C ARG A 81 -11.08 11.52 -6.40
N SER A 82 -10.45 11.93 -7.50
CA SER A 82 -11.09 12.72 -8.56
C SER A 82 -12.15 11.95 -9.37
N GLY A 83 -12.30 10.64 -9.13
CA GLY A 83 -13.18 9.76 -9.88
C GLY A 83 -12.54 9.14 -11.13
N GLN A 84 -11.30 9.49 -11.44
CA GLN A 84 -10.57 8.90 -12.57
C GLN A 84 -10.16 7.46 -12.25
N VAL A 85 -10.43 6.53 -13.16
CA VAL A 85 -9.86 5.18 -13.09
C VAL A 85 -8.40 5.25 -13.56
N GLU A 86 -7.47 4.80 -12.71
CA GLU A 86 -6.04 4.72 -13.02
C GLU A 86 -5.69 3.36 -13.65
N PHE A 87 -6.25 2.28 -13.10
CA PHE A 87 -5.95 0.92 -13.53
C PHE A 87 -7.22 0.10 -13.65
N VAL A 88 -7.28 -0.72 -14.70
CA VAL A 88 -8.24 -1.80 -14.82
C VAL A 88 -7.49 -3.10 -14.54
N LEU A 89 -7.83 -3.74 -13.43
CA LEU A 89 -7.24 -4.98 -12.99
C LEU A 89 -8.04 -6.15 -13.53
N LEU A 90 -7.35 -7.18 -14.03
CA LEU A 90 -7.95 -8.37 -14.58
C LEU A 90 -7.37 -9.60 -13.88
N GLY A 91 -8.13 -10.09 -12.90
CA GLY A 91 -7.78 -11.23 -12.07
C GLY A 91 -8.03 -12.57 -12.76
N ASP A 92 -8.06 -13.62 -11.95
CA ASP A 92 -8.61 -14.93 -12.32
C ASP A 92 -10.01 -15.11 -11.73
N TYR A 93 -10.53 -16.33 -11.63
CA TYR A 93 -11.85 -16.59 -11.03
C TYR A 93 -11.85 -16.35 -9.51
N SER A 94 -10.75 -16.64 -8.85
CA SER A 94 -10.61 -16.69 -7.39
C SER A 94 -10.09 -15.41 -6.76
N ARG A 95 -9.27 -14.64 -7.48
CA ARG A 95 -8.54 -13.50 -6.91
C ARG A 95 -8.18 -12.45 -7.93
N ILE A 96 -7.83 -11.28 -7.42
CA ILE A 96 -7.21 -10.20 -8.17
C ILE A 96 -5.82 -9.90 -7.60
N GLU A 97 -4.90 -9.50 -8.47
CA GLU A 97 -3.56 -9.07 -8.05
C GLU A 97 -3.45 -7.56 -8.26
N ILE A 98 -3.30 -6.83 -7.15
CA ILE A 98 -3.10 -5.37 -7.19
C ILE A 98 -1.60 -5.10 -7.34
N PRO A 99 -1.18 -4.38 -8.39
CA PRO A 99 0.23 -4.05 -8.58
C PRO A 99 0.74 -3.11 -7.49
N VAL A 100 2.06 -3.06 -7.32
CA VAL A 100 2.69 -1.99 -6.54
C VAL A 100 2.43 -0.65 -7.25
N LEU A 101 1.79 0.28 -6.55
CA LEU A 101 1.38 1.58 -7.09
C LEU A 101 2.52 2.60 -6.91
N ASN A 102 3.56 2.49 -7.74
CA ASN A 102 4.66 3.45 -7.77
C ASN A 102 4.25 4.73 -8.51
N ASN A 103 4.76 5.89 -8.06
CA ASN A 103 4.65 7.25 -8.64
C ASN A 103 3.73 8.27 -7.94
N ILE A 104 3.17 7.95 -6.78
CA ILE A 104 2.55 8.97 -5.92
C ILE A 104 3.31 8.96 -4.60
N ARG A 105 4.31 9.84 -4.49
CA ARG A 105 4.96 10.10 -3.19
C ARG A 105 3.90 10.71 -2.28
N THR A 106 3.18 9.87 -1.53
CA THR A 106 2.48 10.37 -0.36
C THR A 106 3.54 10.92 0.58
N SER A 107 3.47 12.19 0.93
CA SER A 107 4.09 12.68 2.15
C SER A 107 3.68 11.74 3.30
N GLY A 108 4.67 11.15 3.98
CA GLY A 108 4.48 10.03 4.90
C GLY A 108 3.29 10.17 5.85
N GLY A 109 2.60 9.06 6.06
CA GLY A 109 1.48 8.94 7.00
C GLY A 109 0.09 9.29 6.48
N ARG A 110 -0.10 9.54 5.18
CA ARG A 110 -1.44 9.70 4.57
C ARG A 110 -1.85 8.46 3.78
N LEU A 111 -3.15 8.32 3.56
CA LEU A 111 -3.68 7.35 2.59
C LEU A 111 -3.31 7.79 1.17
N ARG A 112 -3.30 6.84 0.23
CA ARG A 112 -2.74 7.05 -1.11
C ARG A 112 -3.66 7.85 -2.04
N GLY A 113 -4.90 8.10 -1.66
CA GLY A 113 -5.86 8.77 -2.54
C GLY A 113 -6.46 7.85 -3.59
N LEU A 114 -6.35 6.54 -3.38
CA LEU A 114 -6.78 5.51 -4.30
C LEU A 114 -7.72 4.55 -3.56
N ARG A 115 -8.87 4.26 -4.15
CA ARG A 115 -9.74 3.17 -3.71
C ARG A 115 -9.72 2.03 -4.72
N CYS A 116 -9.82 0.80 -4.22
CA CYS A 116 -9.96 -0.39 -5.06
C CYS A 116 -11.39 -0.89 -5.00
N VAL A 117 -11.99 -1.16 -6.16
CA VAL A 117 -13.27 -1.86 -6.26
C VAL A 117 -13.07 -3.05 -7.18
N HIS A 118 -13.39 -4.27 -6.75
CA HIS A 118 -13.30 -5.45 -7.61
C HIS A 118 -14.50 -6.38 -7.48
N THR A 119 -14.80 -7.10 -8.55
CA THR A 119 -15.85 -8.11 -8.54
C THR A 119 -15.40 -9.37 -7.80
N SER A 120 -16.36 -10.08 -7.22
CA SER A 120 -16.16 -11.44 -6.70
C SER A 120 -17.27 -12.37 -7.18
N PHE A 121 -16.89 -13.61 -7.47
CA PHE A 121 -17.82 -14.72 -7.70
C PHE A 121 -18.28 -15.37 -6.39
N SER A 122 -17.65 -15.04 -5.25
CA SER A 122 -18.17 -15.38 -3.93
C SER A 122 -19.24 -14.38 -3.49
N GLN A 123 -20.13 -14.82 -2.59
CA GLN A 123 -21.12 -13.96 -1.92
C GLN A 123 -20.59 -13.43 -0.58
N SER A 124 -19.27 -13.27 -0.47
CA SER A 124 -18.60 -12.81 0.75
C SER A 124 -17.94 -11.45 0.51
N GLY A 125 -17.81 -10.66 1.57
CA GLY A 125 -17.02 -9.44 1.53
C GLY A 125 -15.50 -9.68 1.41
N PRO A 126 -14.69 -8.62 1.65
CA PRO A 126 -13.24 -8.69 1.58
C PRO A 126 -12.66 -9.84 2.41
N ILE A 127 -11.77 -10.62 1.80
CA ILE A 127 -10.99 -11.65 2.49
C ILE A 127 -9.74 -11.03 3.12
N GLU A 128 -9.04 -11.80 3.96
CA GLU A 128 -7.82 -11.34 4.64
C GLU A 128 -6.77 -10.82 3.64
N GLU A 129 -6.64 -11.44 2.47
CA GLU A 129 -5.72 -10.97 1.42
C GLU A 129 -6.06 -9.55 0.93
N ASP A 130 -7.34 -9.24 0.73
CA ASP A 130 -7.80 -7.90 0.32
C ASP A 130 -7.47 -6.85 1.38
N ILE A 131 -7.67 -7.18 2.65
CA ILE A 131 -7.35 -6.29 3.77
C ILE A 131 -5.84 -6.04 3.86
N MET A 132 -5.03 -7.07 3.64
CA MET A 132 -3.58 -6.96 3.66
C MET A 132 -3.06 -6.10 2.52
N ASP A 133 -3.65 -6.23 1.33
CA ASP A 133 -3.33 -5.39 0.17
C ASP A 133 -3.77 -3.93 0.39
N MET A 134 -4.97 -3.71 0.94
CA MET A 134 -5.45 -2.37 1.34
C MET A 134 -4.47 -1.68 2.29
N ALA A 135 -4.01 -2.41 3.31
CA ALA A 135 -3.07 -1.87 4.29
C ALA A 135 -1.69 -1.60 3.67
N CYS A 136 -1.09 -2.57 2.97
CA CYS A 136 0.24 -2.40 2.34
C CYS A 136 0.26 -1.26 1.32
N LEU A 137 -0.78 -1.16 0.48
CA LEU A 137 -0.88 -0.14 -0.54
C LEU A 137 -1.41 1.18 -0.03
N ARG A 138 -1.82 1.24 1.25
CA ARG A 138 -2.45 2.39 1.93
C ARG A 138 -3.62 2.95 1.13
N LEU A 139 -4.46 2.06 0.61
CA LEU A 139 -5.65 2.46 -0.11
C LEU A 139 -6.61 3.19 0.84
N ASP A 140 -7.34 4.15 0.30
CA ASP A 140 -8.40 4.84 1.03
C ASP A 140 -9.45 3.83 1.53
N MET A 141 -9.77 2.84 0.69
CA MET A 141 -10.66 1.71 0.97
C MET A 141 -10.50 0.60 -0.07
N ILE A 142 -10.98 -0.59 0.27
CA ILE A 142 -11.18 -1.69 -0.69
C ILE A 142 -12.64 -2.15 -0.65
N SER A 143 -13.22 -2.41 -1.81
CA SER A 143 -14.61 -2.83 -1.92
C SER A 143 -14.77 -4.04 -2.83
N VAL A 144 -15.43 -5.07 -2.30
CA VAL A 144 -15.80 -6.28 -3.04
C VAL A 144 -17.23 -6.12 -3.52
N LEU A 145 -17.41 -6.17 -4.84
CA LEU A 145 -18.71 -6.17 -5.49
C LEU A 145 -19.14 -7.62 -5.77
N THR A 146 -20.07 -8.14 -4.98
CA THR A 146 -20.66 -9.46 -5.22
C THR A 146 -21.61 -9.40 -6.42
N MET A 147 -21.83 -10.57 -7.02
CA MET A 147 -22.59 -10.69 -8.26
C MET A 147 -23.66 -11.76 -8.12
N LYS A 148 -24.86 -11.48 -8.63
CA LYS A 148 -25.96 -12.44 -8.69
C LYS A 148 -26.52 -12.45 -10.11
N ASP A 149 -26.51 -13.62 -10.75
CA ASP A 149 -26.96 -13.80 -12.13
C ASP A 149 -26.31 -12.83 -13.14
N GLY A 150 -25.04 -12.48 -12.90
CA GLY A 150 -24.27 -11.53 -13.71
C GLY A 150 -24.56 -10.04 -13.45
N PHE A 151 -25.45 -9.74 -12.52
CA PHE A 151 -25.76 -8.38 -12.07
C PHE A 151 -25.06 -8.04 -10.76
N PRO A 152 -24.82 -6.74 -10.49
CA PRO A 152 -24.34 -6.29 -9.18
C PRO A 152 -25.33 -6.68 -8.08
N ASP A 153 -24.82 -7.19 -6.96
CA ASP A 153 -25.61 -7.49 -5.77
C ASP A 153 -25.24 -6.54 -4.62
N LEU A 154 -24.22 -6.87 -3.83
CA LEU A 154 -23.79 -6.06 -2.69
C LEU A 154 -22.37 -5.56 -2.85
N LEU A 155 -22.15 -4.34 -2.37
CA LEU A 155 -20.84 -3.74 -2.21
C LEU A 155 -20.41 -3.87 -0.75
N HIS A 156 -19.38 -4.67 -0.51
CA HIS A 156 -18.78 -4.86 0.80
C HIS A 156 -17.51 -4.01 0.89
N THR A 157 -17.57 -2.90 1.60
CA THR A 157 -16.48 -1.93 1.69
C THR A 157 -15.77 -2.02 3.04
N ALA A 158 -14.44 -2.15 2.99
CA ALA A 158 -13.56 -2.05 4.14
C ALA A 158 -12.68 -0.80 4.06
N HIS A 159 -12.36 -0.22 5.21
CA HIS A 159 -11.37 0.84 5.32
C HIS A 159 -10.53 0.69 6.59
N LEU A 160 -9.36 1.32 6.60
CA LEU A 160 -8.46 1.31 7.76
C LEU A 160 -8.98 2.24 8.86
N ILE A 161 -8.65 1.91 10.11
CA ILE A 161 -8.94 2.74 11.29
C ILE A 161 -7.65 3.04 12.06
N PRO A 162 -7.54 4.24 12.64
CA PRO A 162 -6.30 4.66 13.29
C PRO A 162 -6.07 4.02 14.64
N ASN A 163 -7.11 3.50 15.30
CA ASN A 163 -6.98 2.79 16.58
C ASN A 163 -7.49 1.37 16.39
N ARG A 164 -6.76 0.42 16.97
CA ARG A 164 -7.13 -0.99 16.89
C ARG A 164 -8.40 -1.24 17.70
N ILE A 165 -9.43 -1.81 17.08
CA ILE A 165 -10.69 -2.21 17.72
C ILE A 165 -10.83 -3.73 17.53
N ASP A 166 -11.04 -4.49 18.61
CA ASP A 166 -11.13 -5.95 18.58
C ASP A 166 -9.97 -6.62 17.81
N ASP A 167 -8.74 -6.18 18.09
CA ASP A 167 -7.52 -6.66 17.42
C ASP A 167 -7.48 -6.42 15.90
N ARG A 168 -8.33 -5.53 15.37
CA ARG A 168 -8.37 -5.14 13.95
C ARG A 168 -8.05 -3.66 13.76
N ASP A 169 -7.27 -3.37 12.73
CA ASP A 169 -6.91 -2.02 12.30
C ASP A 169 -7.73 -1.57 11.08
N TRP A 170 -8.88 -2.20 10.88
CA TRP A 170 -9.84 -1.95 9.80
C TRP A 170 -11.26 -2.21 10.28
N THR A 171 -12.24 -1.69 9.55
CA THR A 171 -13.67 -1.96 9.78
C THR A 171 -14.41 -2.17 8.45
N LEU A 172 -15.62 -2.74 8.53
CA LEU A 172 -16.56 -2.86 7.41
C LEU A 172 -17.66 -1.83 7.53
N LEU A 173 -18.05 -1.25 6.40
CA LEU A 173 -19.32 -0.56 6.27
C LEU A 173 -20.46 -1.58 6.16
N GLU A 174 -21.68 -1.13 6.43
CA GLU A 174 -22.87 -1.94 6.14
C GLU A 174 -22.91 -2.21 4.62
N PRO A 175 -23.03 -3.48 4.18
CA PRO A 175 -23.08 -3.80 2.77
C PRO A 175 -24.32 -3.19 2.10
N VAL A 176 -24.10 -2.48 1.00
CA VAL A 176 -25.18 -1.81 0.26
C VAL A 176 -25.14 -2.19 -1.21
N HIS A 177 -26.31 -2.21 -1.86
CA HIS A 177 -26.36 -2.32 -3.31
C HIS A 177 -25.75 -1.05 -3.94
N PRO A 178 -24.96 -1.11 -5.03
CA PRO A 178 -24.31 0.06 -5.63
C PRO A 178 -25.25 1.22 -6.00
N ALA A 179 -26.51 0.91 -6.30
CA ALA A 179 -27.54 1.92 -6.58
C ALA A 179 -28.16 2.60 -5.35
N ALA A 180 -27.80 2.18 -4.14
CA ALA A 180 -28.38 2.59 -2.87
C ALA A 180 -27.32 3.11 -1.88
N GLN A 181 -26.16 3.56 -2.37
CA GLN A 181 -25.16 4.24 -1.55
C GLN A 181 -25.74 5.59 -1.09
N GLN A 182 -25.80 5.81 0.23
CA GLN A 182 -26.36 7.04 0.82
C GLN A 182 -25.27 7.97 1.34
N GLU A 183 -24.15 7.43 1.81
CA GLU A 183 -23.03 8.19 2.36
C GLU A 183 -22.10 8.66 1.24
N SER A 184 -21.59 9.90 1.36
CA SER A 184 -20.54 10.39 0.46
C SER A 184 -19.23 9.68 0.75
N CYS A 185 -18.70 9.01 -0.27
CA CYS A 185 -17.38 8.38 -0.27
C CYS A 185 -16.27 9.40 0.05
N LEU A 186 -16.34 10.60 -0.51
CA LEU A 186 -15.33 11.63 -0.27
C LEU A 186 -15.35 12.12 1.19
N SER A 187 -16.54 12.40 1.73
CA SER A 187 -16.67 12.80 3.15
C SER A 187 -16.21 11.70 4.11
N LEU A 188 -16.46 10.43 3.78
CA LEU A 188 -15.94 9.30 4.56
C LEU A 188 -14.41 9.27 4.56
N ILE A 189 -13.77 9.44 3.39
CA ILE A 189 -12.30 9.47 3.27
C ILE A 189 -11.72 10.61 4.10
N GLU A 190 -12.29 11.82 4.00
CA GLU A 190 -11.86 12.99 4.78
C GLU A 190 -11.99 12.74 6.29
N SER A 191 -13.08 12.10 6.73
CA SER A 191 -13.27 11.68 8.12
C SER A 191 -12.18 10.69 8.56
N ILE A 192 -11.88 9.67 7.77
CA ILE A 192 -10.84 8.68 8.06
C ILE A 192 -9.48 9.37 8.20
N GLU A 193 -9.09 10.22 7.24
CA GLU A 193 -7.81 10.95 7.29
C GLU A 193 -7.72 11.88 8.50
N HIS A 194 -8.82 12.55 8.86
CA HIS A 194 -8.88 13.37 10.07
C HIS A 194 -8.67 12.53 11.34
N GLN A 195 -9.27 11.34 11.41
CA GLN A 195 -9.07 10.43 12.53
C GLN A 195 -7.60 9.97 12.62
N PHE A 196 -6.96 9.63 11.49
CA PHE A 196 -5.52 9.33 11.45
C PHE A 196 -4.68 10.53 11.86
N SER A 197 -5.04 11.75 11.44
CA SER A 197 -4.32 12.96 11.83
C SER A 197 -4.45 13.26 13.33
N LYS A 198 -5.62 13.01 13.93
CA LYS A 198 -5.87 13.19 15.37
C LYS A 198 -5.17 12.15 16.24
N ALA A 199 -5.05 10.92 15.76
CA ALA A 199 -4.37 9.85 16.50
C ALA A 199 -2.85 10.09 16.60
N ARG A 200 -2.28 10.95 15.75
CA ARG A 200 -0.87 11.34 15.85
C ARG A 200 -0.63 12.06 17.18
N PRO A 201 0.33 11.62 18.01
CA PRO A 201 0.66 12.34 19.23
C PRO A 201 1.05 13.78 18.89
N ILE A 202 0.43 14.76 19.56
CA ILE A 202 0.79 16.18 19.47
C ILE A 202 2.20 16.32 20.05
N ARG A 203 3.20 16.17 19.19
CA ARG A 203 4.59 16.52 19.50
C ARG A 203 4.98 17.59 18.49
N THR A 204 5.27 18.78 19.02
CA THR A 204 5.86 19.97 18.39
C THR A 204 5.99 19.90 16.87
N VAL A 205 5.18 20.70 16.17
CA VAL A 205 5.28 21.10 14.75
C VAL A 205 6.66 20.75 14.17
N ASP A 206 6.74 19.61 13.47
CA ASP A 206 8.00 19.07 12.97
C ASP A 206 8.56 20.02 11.90
N LYS A 207 9.69 20.63 12.23
CA LYS A 207 10.48 21.51 11.38
C LYS A 207 11.20 20.71 10.29
N GLY A 208 10.47 20.02 9.42
CA GLY A 208 11.02 19.34 8.25
C GLY A 208 11.98 18.17 8.54
N ARG A 209 11.97 17.61 9.75
CA ARG A 209 12.78 16.44 10.12
C ARG A 209 12.10 15.15 9.68
N ASP A 210 12.89 14.17 9.24
CA ASP A 210 12.39 12.83 8.95
C ASP A 210 11.95 12.13 10.24
N ARG A 211 10.89 11.32 10.13
CA ARG A 211 10.26 10.62 11.26
C ARG A 211 10.38 9.12 11.02
N ALA A 212 11.12 8.45 11.88
CA ALA A 212 11.53 7.07 11.68
C ALA A 212 10.88 6.08 12.65
N ILE A 213 10.55 4.92 12.11
CA ILE A 213 10.37 3.69 12.88
C ILE A 213 11.68 2.92 12.83
N LEU A 214 12.22 2.56 13.99
CA LEU A 214 13.37 1.68 14.08
C LEU A 214 12.92 0.23 14.01
N VAL A 215 13.63 -0.61 13.27
CA VAL A 215 13.28 -2.01 13.07
C VAL A 215 14.48 -2.89 13.33
N SER A 216 14.36 -3.85 14.25
CA SER A 216 15.37 -4.88 14.47
C SER A 216 14.78 -6.27 14.30
N VAL A 217 15.44 -7.09 13.49
CA VAL A 217 15.13 -8.50 13.25
C VAL A 217 16.35 -9.34 13.61
N SER A 218 16.31 -9.95 14.79
CA SER A 218 17.49 -10.58 15.37
C SER A 218 17.21 -11.99 15.91
N THR A 219 18.26 -12.81 15.91
CA THR A 219 18.31 -14.12 16.58
C THR A 219 18.91 -14.04 17.99
N GLY A 220 19.41 -12.87 18.40
CA GLY A 220 20.09 -12.64 19.67
C GLY A 220 19.18 -12.69 20.90
N SER A 221 19.80 -12.48 22.06
CA SER A 221 19.08 -12.33 23.32
C SER A 221 18.24 -11.04 23.33
N GLN A 222 17.27 -10.94 24.23
CA GLN A 222 16.45 -9.73 24.33
C GLN A 222 17.30 -8.51 24.74
N ALA A 223 18.21 -8.69 25.69
CA ALA A 223 19.11 -7.63 26.16
C ALA A 223 19.99 -7.09 25.02
N GLU A 224 20.64 -7.98 24.24
CA GLU A 224 21.46 -7.57 23.08
C GLU A 224 20.67 -6.72 22.09
N VAL A 225 19.42 -7.08 21.82
CA VAL A 225 18.58 -6.35 20.86
C VAL A 225 18.12 -5.02 21.42
N GLU A 226 17.81 -4.95 22.70
CA GLU A 226 17.43 -3.70 23.37
C GLU A 226 18.60 -2.71 23.39
N ASP A 227 19.81 -3.17 23.72
CA ASP A 227 21.03 -2.36 23.71
C ASP A 227 21.34 -1.84 22.29
N SER A 228 21.26 -2.72 21.29
CA SER A 228 21.45 -2.35 19.88
C SER A 228 20.42 -1.30 19.41
N MET A 229 19.17 -1.42 19.85
CA MET A 229 18.10 -0.47 19.51
C MET A 229 18.23 0.88 20.23
N LEU A 230 18.79 0.88 21.44
CA LEU A 230 19.14 2.12 22.14
C LEU A 230 20.24 2.86 21.39
N GLU A 231 21.30 2.16 21.00
CA GLU A 231 22.38 2.72 20.17
C GLU A 231 21.83 3.29 18.86
N LEU A 232 21.03 2.51 18.12
CA LEU A 232 20.43 2.94 16.85
C LEU A 232 19.57 4.21 17.01
N SER A 233 18.92 4.38 18.17
CA SER A 233 18.14 5.58 18.47
C SER A 233 19.03 6.81 18.65
N GLU A 234 20.19 6.67 19.28
CA GLU A 234 21.15 7.76 19.43
C GLU A 234 21.81 8.11 18.08
N LEU A 235 22.07 7.11 17.21
CA LEU A 235 22.50 7.35 15.83
C LEU A 235 21.44 8.13 15.04
N ALA A 236 20.17 7.72 15.09
CA ALA A 236 19.09 8.42 14.41
C ALA A 236 18.96 9.88 14.91
N ARG A 237 19.09 10.10 16.22
CA ARG A 237 19.13 11.45 16.80
C ARG A 237 20.31 12.28 16.28
N ALA A 238 21.49 11.67 16.16
CA ALA A 238 22.67 12.32 15.61
C ALA A 238 22.53 12.68 14.12
N ALA A 239 21.66 11.99 13.38
CA ALA A 239 21.26 12.28 12.00
C ALA A 239 20.07 13.26 11.88
N GLU A 240 19.65 13.90 12.99
CA GLU A 240 18.46 14.74 13.07
C GLU A 240 17.13 14.06 12.70
N VAL A 241 17.07 12.74 12.81
CA VAL A 241 15.86 11.94 12.57
C VAL A 241 15.07 11.80 13.88
N GLN A 242 13.78 12.08 13.85
CA GLN A 242 12.88 11.86 14.97
C GLN A 242 12.44 10.39 15.02
N VAL A 243 12.86 9.65 16.05
CA VAL A 243 12.35 8.30 16.29
C VAL A 243 10.95 8.37 16.88
N VAL A 244 9.96 7.81 16.17
CA VAL A 244 8.55 7.82 16.59
C VAL A 244 8.07 6.47 17.12
N ASP A 245 8.72 5.37 16.74
CA ASP A 245 8.40 4.04 17.25
C ASP A 245 9.55 3.04 17.04
N ARG A 246 9.43 1.85 17.63
CA ARG A 246 10.41 0.75 17.55
C ARG A 246 9.72 -0.60 17.36
N VAL A 247 10.20 -1.39 16.43
CA VAL A 247 9.73 -2.75 16.16
C VAL A 247 10.87 -3.73 16.35
N ILE A 248 10.69 -4.65 17.28
CA ILE A 248 11.62 -5.76 17.51
C ILE A 248 10.93 -7.06 17.12
N GLN A 249 11.54 -7.81 16.21
CA GLN A 249 11.10 -9.14 15.79
C GLN A 249 12.21 -10.16 16.05
N ARG A 250 12.03 -10.97 17.10
CA ARG A 250 12.93 -12.10 17.35
C ARG A 250 12.60 -13.26 16.41
N ARG A 251 13.62 -13.92 15.86
CA ARG A 251 13.48 -15.10 14.99
C ARG A 251 14.52 -16.16 15.33
N ARG A 252 14.22 -17.42 14.96
CA ARG A 252 15.20 -18.52 15.07
C ARG A 252 16.21 -18.54 13.91
N LYS A 253 15.81 -18.05 12.73
CA LYS A 253 16.66 -17.96 11.53
C LYS A 253 16.17 -16.81 10.64
N LEU A 254 17.11 -16.08 10.05
CA LEU A 254 16.81 -15.02 9.07
C LEU A 254 16.53 -15.64 7.70
N HIS A 255 15.54 -15.09 6.99
CA HIS A 255 15.19 -15.56 5.65
C HIS A 255 15.94 -14.72 4.60
N PRO A 256 16.68 -15.34 3.66
CA PRO A 256 17.64 -14.64 2.81
C PRO A 256 16.98 -13.62 1.87
N ARG A 257 15.73 -13.84 1.45
CA ARG A 257 15.00 -12.91 0.57
C ARG A 257 14.07 -11.92 1.29
N PHE A 258 13.69 -12.19 2.54
CA PHE A 258 12.64 -11.43 3.23
C PHE A 258 12.99 -11.28 4.70
N ILE A 259 13.35 -10.07 5.11
CA ILE A 259 13.69 -9.82 6.51
C ILE A 259 12.45 -9.91 7.42
N LEU A 260 11.29 -9.45 6.93
CA LEU A 260 9.99 -9.51 7.59
C LEU A 260 8.94 -10.22 6.74
N GLY A 261 7.92 -10.80 7.38
CA GLY A 261 6.75 -11.36 6.69
C GLY A 261 5.68 -10.30 6.42
N ARG A 262 4.74 -10.59 5.51
CA ARG A 262 3.67 -9.64 5.10
C ARG A 262 2.88 -9.07 6.29
N GLY A 263 2.44 -9.90 7.23
CA GLY A 263 1.72 -9.44 8.44
C GLY A 263 2.50 -8.37 9.21
N LYS A 264 3.80 -8.61 9.43
CA LYS A 264 4.62 -7.64 10.16
C LYS A 264 4.87 -6.35 9.37
N LEU A 265 4.92 -6.44 8.04
CA LEU A 265 5.00 -5.26 7.18
C LEU A 265 3.70 -4.44 7.24
N VAL A 266 2.54 -5.10 7.28
CA VAL A 266 1.23 -4.44 7.48
C VAL A 266 1.19 -3.72 8.84
N ASP A 267 1.62 -4.38 9.92
CA ASP A 267 1.72 -3.73 11.24
C ASP A 267 2.58 -2.46 11.16
N ILE A 268 3.73 -2.52 10.49
CA ILE A 268 4.65 -1.39 10.33
C ILE A 268 4.00 -0.26 9.51
N VAL A 269 3.29 -0.60 8.43
CA VAL A 269 2.60 0.40 7.60
C VAL A 269 1.52 1.11 8.40
N LEU A 270 0.70 0.38 9.16
CA LEU A 270 -0.33 0.95 10.02
C LEU A 270 0.29 1.84 11.12
N MET A 271 1.38 1.38 11.73
CA MET A 271 2.13 2.17 12.71
C MET A 271 2.72 3.44 12.08
N SER A 272 3.19 3.37 10.83
CA SER A 272 3.68 4.53 10.09
C SER A 272 2.57 5.54 9.79
N LEU A 273 1.35 5.09 9.48
CA LEU A 273 0.19 5.95 9.27
C LEU A 273 -0.19 6.69 10.55
N ARG A 274 -0.29 5.95 11.66
CA ARG A 274 -0.62 6.46 13.01
C ARG A 274 0.40 7.46 13.51
N ASN A 275 1.67 7.12 13.40
CA ASN A 275 2.74 7.93 13.94
C ASN A 275 3.25 8.96 12.93
N GLY A 276 2.77 8.95 11.68
CA GLY A 276 3.24 9.84 10.61
C GLY A 276 4.71 9.62 10.26
N ALA A 277 5.19 8.37 10.31
CA ALA A 277 6.55 8.02 9.92
C ALA A 277 6.69 8.00 8.40
N ASN A 278 7.84 8.45 7.90
CA ASN A 278 8.21 8.44 6.49
C ASN A 278 9.49 7.63 6.21
N LEU A 279 10.16 7.16 7.26
CA LEU A 279 11.43 6.44 7.20
C LEU A 279 11.36 5.16 8.05
N LEU A 280 11.92 4.07 7.52
CA LEU A 280 12.28 2.87 8.28
C LEU A 280 13.80 2.81 8.39
N ILE A 281 14.29 2.63 9.60
CA ILE A 281 15.72 2.42 9.87
C ILE A 281 15.89 1.00 10.41
N PHE A 282 16.55 0.15 9.63
CA PHE A 282 16.85 -1.20 10.03
C PHE A 282 18.16 -1.27 10.80
N ASP A 283 18.13 -1.98 11.91
CA ASP A 283 19.27 -2.21 12.78
C ASP A 283 20.34 -3.10 12.13
N GLN A 284 19.91 -4.04 11.28
CA GLN A 284 20.79 -4.92 10.51
C GLN A 284 21.03 -4.37 9.11
N GLU A 285 22.20 -4.67 8.56
CA GLU A 285 22.49 -4.45 7.14
C GLU A 285 21.50 -5.21 6.26
N LEU A 286 20.99 -4.52 5.24
CA LEU A 286 20.03 -5.08 4.32
C LEU A 286 20.68 -5.34 2.97
N THR A 287 20.42 -6.52 2.40
CA THR A 287 20.73 -6.76 0.99
C THR A 287 19.88 -5.86 0.09
N PRO A 288 20.34 -5.49 -1.12
CA PRO A 288 19.54 -4.68 -2.05
C PRO A 288 18.17 -5.29 -2.38
N SER A 289 18.06 -6.62 -2.36
CA SER A 289 16.80 -7.33 -2.54
C SER A 289 15.83 -7.13 -1.38
N GLN A 290 16.33 -7.14 -0.14
CA GLN A 290 15.52 -6.89 1.05
C GLN A 290 15.04 -5.43 1.11
N VAL A 291 15.92 -4.46 0.82
CA VAL A 291 15.54 -3.04 0.73
C VAL A 291 14.40 -2.87 -0.26
N ARG A 292 14.57 -3.33 -1.51
CA ARG A 292 13.52 -3.26 -2.54
C ARG A 292 12.24 -3.94 -2.11
N SER A 293 12.33 -5.11 -1.47
CA SER A 293 11.16 -5.83 -0.98
C SER A 293 10.40 -4.99 0.05
N VAL A 294 11.06 -4.47 1.09
CA VAL A 294 10.39 -3.65 2.12
C VAL A 294 9.84 -2.36 1.53
N THR A 295 10.62 -1.65 0.70
CA THR A 295 10.15 -0.42 0.04
C THR A 295 8.92 -0.67 -0.82
N ASN A 296 8.89 -1.74 -1.62
CA ASN A 296 7.74 -2.04 -2.47
C ASN A 296 6.46 -2.39 -1.68
N HIS A 297 6.60 -2.98 -0.49
CA HIS A 297 5.44 -3.36 0.34
C HIS A 297 4.97 -2.25 1.27
N THR A 298 5.84 -1.33 1.66
CA THR A 298 5.54 -0.29 2.65
C THR A 298 5.39 1.10 2.04
N ASP A 299 6.00 1.33 0.87
CA ASP A 299 6.16 2.64 0.23
C ASP A 299 6.83 3.68 1.15
N LEU A 300 7.63 3.21 2.12
CA LEU A 300 8.44 4.03 3.01
C LEU A 300 9.88 4.07 2.50
N ARG A 301 10.59 5.16 2.83
CA ARG A 301 12.04 5.19 2.63
C ARG A 301 12.65 4.18 3.60
N VAL A 302 13.57 3.35 3.13
CA VAL A 302 14.22 2.31 3.93
C VAL A 302 15.72 2.54 3.87
N ILE A 303 16.34 2.67 5.05
CA ILE A 303 17.78 2.66 5.21
C ILE A 303 18.15 1.61 6.26
N ASP A 304 19.39 1.15 6.23
CA ASP A 304 19.95 0.32 7.28
C ASP A 304 20.96 1.10 8.14
N ARG A 305 21.49 0.42 9.15
CA ARG A 305 22.47 0.97 10.10
C ARG A 305 23.70 1.53 9.39
N THR A 306 24.23 0.83 8.39
CA THR A 306 25.42 1.26 7.65
C THR A 306 25.13 2.54 6.86
N GLN A 307 24.02 2.61 6.14
CA GLN A 307 23.60 3.83 5.45
C GLN A 307 23.38 5.00 6.42
N LEU A 308 22.75 4.78 7.57
CA LEU A 308 22.55 5.83 8.58
C LEU A 308 23.88 6.41 9.08
N ILE A 309 24.86 5.55 9.35
CA ILE A 309 26.20 5.97 9.78
C ILE A 309 26.89 6.80 8.69
N LEU A 310 26.79 6.37 7.42
CA LEU A 310 27.32 7.12 6.28
C LEU A 310 26.66 8.49 6.13
N ASP A 311 25.33 8.58 6.28
CA ASP A 311 24.58 9.84 6.23
C ASP A 311 25.03 10.82 7.34
N ILE A 312 25.29 10.31 8.55
CA ILE A 312 25.83 11.12 9.66
C ILE A 312 27.21 11.66 9.30
N PHE A 313 28.11 10.84 8.78
CA PHE A 313 29.43 11.29 8.37
C PHE A 313 29.37 12.31 7.22
N ALA A 314 28.51 12.07 6.24
CA ALA A 314 28.30 12.98 5.11
C ALA A 314 27.79 14.35 5.58
N SER A 315 26.87 14.38 6.54
CA SER A 315 26.36 15.64 7.12
C SER A 315 27.42 16.45 7.86
N ARG A 316 28.44 15.78 8.43
CA ARG A 316 29.53 16.40 9.21
C ARG A 316 30.76 16.74 8.37
N ALA A 317 30.87 16.23 7.15
CA ALA A 317 32.00 16.48 6.25
C ALA A 317 31.99 17.94 5.74
N LEU A 318 32.70 18.82 6.45
CA LEU A 318 32.83 20.25 6.14
C LEU A 318 33.74 20.52 4.93
N SER A 319 34.60 19.58 4.53
CA SER A 319 35.61 19.76 3.46
C SER A 319 35.31 18.96 2.19
N ARG A 320 35.82 19.43 1.06
CA ARG A 320 35.63 18.82 -0.27
C ARG A 320 36.28 17.42 -0.38
N GLU A 321 37.40 17.18 0.31
CA GLU A 321 38.03 15.84 0.43
C GLU A 321 37.20 14.89 1.29
N GLY A 322 36.64 15.37 2.41
CA GLY A 322 35.78 14.56 3.28
C GLY A 322 34.51 14.07 2.58
N LYS A 323 33.96 14.85 1.64
CA LYS A 323 32.83 14.42 0.79
C LYS A 323 33.22 13.34 -0.22
N LEU A 324 34.40 13.45 -0.83
CA LEU A 324 34.90 12.49 -1.84
C LEU A 324 35.20 11.10 -1.25
N GLN A 325 35.60 11.02 0.03
CA GLN A 325 35.86 9.73 0.69
C GLN A 325 34.58 8.95 1.06
N ILE A 326 33.41 9.60 1.08
CA ILE A 326 32.14 8.99 1.51
C ILE A 326 31.34 8.45 0.30
N GLU A 327 31.63 8.90 -0.93
CA GLU A 327 30.96 8.45 -2.17
C GLU A 327 31.56 7.19 -2.81
N MET A 328 32.59 6.57 -2.20
CA MET A 328 33.24 5.33 -2.70
C MET A 328 32.66 4.06 -2.07
#